data_AF-A0A352J3E9-F1
#
_entry.id   AF-A0A352J3E9-F1
#
_cell.length_a   1.000
_cell.length_b   1.000
_cell.length_c   1.000
_cell.angle_alpha   90.00
_cell.angle_beta   90.00
_cell.angle_gamma   90.00
#
_symmetry.space_group_name_H-M   'P 1'
#
loop_
_entity.id
_entity.type
_entity.pdbx_description
1 polymer ?
#
loop_
_entity_poly.entity_id
_entity_poly.type
_entity_poly.pdbx_seq_one_letter_code
_entity_poly.pdbx_strand_id
1 'polypeptide(L)'
;VCFDTETTGIDPLLSDLVGLSFAYTEGEAFYVPISENREEAQKQVDIFRPFFENDRIEKIGQNLKYDILSLRHYGISVKGKLFDTMIAHYLLNPELRHGMDYMAETYLKYKTIHIEELIGPKGKNQKSMRDVDKQVVCDYAAEDADITLKLKNMLEEEIRQNNFDYLFYEVESPLVYVLADMEWTGVRLDLDALAQLSEEFTAELQQVEAEIIAMAGEEFNVNS
;
A
#
# COMPACT_ATOMS: atom_id res chain seq x y z
N VAL A 1 17.29 1.27 6.51
CA VAL A 1 16.54 2.35 7.20
C VAL A 1 15.08 2.15 6.89
N CYS A 2 14.23 2.14 7.92
CA CYS A 2 12.79 2.08 7.74
C CYS A 2 12.26 3.42 7.30
N PHE A 3 11.33 3.42 6.36
CA PHE A 3 10.59 4.61 5.97
C PHE A 3 9.15 4.23 5.63
N ASP A 4 8.28 5.22 5.69
CA ASP A 4 6.88 5.11 5.32
C ASP A 4 6.36 6.45 4.78
N THR A 5 5.28 6.40 3.99
CA THR A 5 4.67 7.57 3.35
C THR A 5 3.23 7.77 3.80
N GLU A 6 2.98 8.96 4.35
CA GLU A 6 1.61 9.39 4.64
C GLU A 6 1.02 10.11 3.45
N THR A 7 -0.21 9.79 3.07
CA THR A 7 -0.83 10.30 1.85
C THR A 7 -2.29 10.71 2.06
N THR A 8 -2.87 11.41 1.08
CA THR A 8 -4.25 11.90 1.17
C THR A 8 -5.33 10.83 0.95
N GLY A 9 -4.95 9.62 0.51
CA GLY A 9 -5.88 8.55 0.11
C GLY A 9 -5.22 7.18 0.10
N ILE A 10 -5.92 6.19 -0.45
CA ILE A 10 -5.47 4.77 -0.51
C ILE A 10 -4.96 4.35 -1.89
N ASP A 11 -5.12 5.21 -2.89
CA ASP A 11 -4.64 4.98 -4.25
C ASP A 11 -3.37 5.81 -4.43
N PRO A 12 -2.19 5.18 -4.51
CA PRO A 12 -0.93 5.93 -4.59
C PRO A 12 -0.81 6.68 -5.91
N LEU A 13 -1.57 6.31 -6.96
CA LEU A 13 -1.56 6.96 -8.27
C LEU A 13 -2.34 8.29 -8.30
N LEU A 14 -3.20 8.50 -7.30
CA LEU A 14 -4.11 9.65 -7.22
C LEU A 14 -3.90 10.50 -5.96
N SER A 15 -3.07 10.04 -5.02
CA SER A 15 -2.89 10.66 -3.71
C SER A 15 -1.65 11.57 -3.66
N ASP A 16 -1.75 12.67 -2.93
CA ASP A 16 -0.62 13.52 -2.61
C ASP A 16 0.05 13.07 -1.32
N LEU A 17 1.38 13.31 -1.20
CA LEU A 17 2.09 13.13 0.07
C LEU A 17 1.61 14.16 1.11
N VAL A 18 1.48 13.67 2.34
CA VAL A 18 1.21 14.42 3.56
C VAL A 18 2.45 14.44 4.45
N GLY A 19 3.24 13.37 4.43
CA GLY A 19 4.42 13.25 5.27
C GLY A 19 5.31 12.07 4.88
N LEU A 20 6.52 12.08 5.42
CA LEU A 20 7.47 10.96 5.37
C LEU A 20 7.88 10.63 6.80
N SER A 21 7.90 9.35 7.17
CA SER A 21 8.47 8.92 8.45
C SER A 21 9.69 8.02 8.24
N PHE A 22 10.57 8.01 9.24
CA PHE A 22 11.81 7.24 9.20
C PHE A 22 12.16 6.68 10.57
N ALA A 23 12.70 5.46 10.59
CA ALA A 23 13.33 4.87 11.77
C ALA A 23 14.63 4.13 11.37
N TYR A 24 15.69 4.35 12.14
CA TYR A 24 16.97 3.65 11.94
C TYR A 24 17.55 3.06 13.23
N THR A 25 16.95 3.38 14.38
CA THR A 25 17.21 2.79 15.70
C THR A 25 15.86 2.46 16.32
N GLU A 26 15.71 1.27 16.93
CA GLU A 26 14.47 0.94 17.63
C GLU A 26 14.18 1.92 18.76
N GLY A 27 12.94 2.38 18.85
CA GLY A 27 12.49 3.40 19.80
C GLY A 27 12.83 4.84 19.39
N GLU A 28 13.47 5.05 18.23
CA GLU A 28 13.76 6.37 17.67
C GLU A 28 13.23 6.48 16.24
N ALA A 29 12.16 7.25 16.07
CA ALA A 29 11.57 7.55 14.78
C ALA A 29 11.31 9.04 14.59
N PHE A 30 11.24 9.46 13.33
CA PHE A 30 11.13 10.86 12.92
C PHE A 30 10.01 10.99 11.90
N TYR A 31 9.23 12.05 12.01
CA TYR A 31 8.22 12.42 11.02
C TYR A 31 8.58 13.76 10.39
N VAL A 32 8.44 13.83 9.06
CA VAL A 32 8.71 14.99 8.24
C VAL A 32 7.41 15.37 7.53
N PRO A 33 6.68 16.39 8.02
CA PRO A 33 5.47 16.84 7.35
C PRO A 33 5.81 17.46 6.00
N ILE A 34 5.06 17.09 4.97
CA ILE A 34 5.18 17.62 3.61
C ILE A 34 4.08 18.64 3.35
N SER A 35 4.44 19.71 2.66
CA SER A 35 3.53 20.80 2.31
C SER A 35 2.40 20.31 1.39
N GLU A 36 1.21 20.88 1.55
CA GLU A 36 0.13 20.71 0.55
C GLU A 36 0.43 21.44 -0.76
N ASN A 37 1.29 22.47 -0.73
CA ASN A 37 1.70 23.18 -1.93
C ASN A 37 2.68 22.31 -2.71
N ARG A 38 2.28 21.90 -3.92
CA ARG A 38 3.03 20.96 -4.76
C ARG A 38 4.49 21.37 -5.02
N GLU A 39 4.77 22.66 -5.24
CA GLU A 39 6.12 23.13 -5.53
C GLU A 39 7.02 23.04 -4.29
N GLU A 40 6.48 23.42 -3.12
CA GLU A 40 7.19 23.30 -1.85
C GLU A 40 7.36 21.84 -1.43
N ALA A 41 6.32 21.03 -1.61
CA ALA A 41 6.36 19.59 -1.38
C ALA A 41 7.46 18.92 -2.20
N GLN A 42 7.57 19.29 -3.49
CA GLN A 42 8.63 18.79 -4.36
C GLN A 42 10.02 19.12 -3.82
N LYS A 43 10.26 20.38 -3.41
CA LYS A 43 11.54 20.80 -2.81
C LYS A 43 11.86 20.02 -1.54
N GLN A 44 10.87 19.78 -0.69
CA GLN A 44 11.03 19.02 0.56
C GLN A 44 11.36 17.55 0.29
N VAL A 45 10.64 16.90 -0.63
CA VAL A 45 10.88 15.49 -1.00
C VAL A 45 12.24 15.33 -1.68
N ASP A 46 12.65 16.28 -2.51
CA ASP A 46 13.94 16.25 -3.22
C ASP A 46 15.15 16.25 -2.27
N ILE A 47 15.02 16.77 -1.04
CA ILE A 47 16.06 16.68 0.00
C ILE A 47 16.42 15.20 0.29
N PHE A 48 15.44 14.29 0.21
CA PHE A 48 15.61 12.87 0.52
C PHE A 48 15.99 12.03 -0.71
N ARG A 49 16.06 12.62 -1.90
CA ARG A 49 16.48 11.93 -3.15
C ARG A 49 17.81 11.17 -2.99
N PRO A 50 18.88 11.73 -2.37
CA PRO A 50 20.13 10.99 -2.18
C PRO A 50 20.00 9.75 -1.31
N PHE A 51 18.99 9.66 -0.45
CA PHE A 51 18.69 8.47 0.33
C PHE A 51 17.90 7.46 -0.50
N PHE A 52 16.79 7.89 -1.11
CA PHE A 52 15.88 7.00 -1.85
C PHE A 52 16.53 6.39 -3.09
N GLU A 53 17.32 7.17 -3.83
CA GLU A 53 17.94 6.71 -5.10
C GLU A 53 19.31 6.06 -4.91
N ASN A 54 19.79 5.88 -3.68
CA ASN A 54 21.06 5.23 -3.39
C ASN A 54 20.88 3.71 -3.28
N ASP A 55 21.44 2.96 -4.21
CA ASP A 55 21.34 1.50 -4.30
C ASP A 55 22.08 0.75 -3.18
N ARG A 56 22.97 1.42 -2.44
CA ARG A 56 23.72 0.82 -1.31
C ARG A 56 22.98 0.88 0.01
N ILE A 57 21.92 1.68 0.09
CA ILE A 57 21.13 1.83 1.31
C ILE A 57 19.91 0.94 1.19
N GLU A 58 19.77 -0.02 2.09
CA GLU A 58 18.58 -0.86 2.22
C GLU A 58 17.39 -0.06 2.74
N LYS A 59 16.24 -0.27 2.10
CA LYS A 59 14.95 0.35 2.39
C LYS A 59 14.07 -0.68 3.08
N ILE A 60 13.62 -0.36 4.29
CA ILE A 60 12.73 -1.20 5.07
C ILE A 60 11.36 -0.52 5.09
N GLY A 61 10.29 -1.29 4.99
CA GLY A 61 8.93 -0.77 5.07
C GLY A 61 7.91 -1.89 5.10
N GLN A 62 6.64 -1.50 5.19
CA GLN A 62 5.50 -2.41 5.14
C GLN A 62 4.73 -2.11 3.85
N ASN A 63 4.58 -3.08 2.95
CA ASN A 63 3.91 -2.87 1.66
C ASN A 63 4.56 -1.75 0.82
N LEU A 64 5.88 -1.82 0.66
CA LEU A 64 6.75 -0.82 0.03
C LEU A 64 6.35 -0.44 -1.40
N LYS A 65 5.59 -1.29 -2.10
CA LYS A 65 5.04 -0.97 -3.43
C LYS A 65 4.25 0.35 -3.39
N TYR A 66 3.46 0.57 -2.34
CA TYR A 66 2.66 1.78 -2.17
C TYR A 66 3.56 3.00 -2.09
N ASP A 67 4.56 2.97 -1.20
CA ASP A 67 5.49 4.08 -0.98
C ASP A 67 6.32 4.40 -2.22
N ILE A 68 6.74 3.38 -2.96
CA ILE A 68 7.48 3.54 -4.22
C ILE A 68 6.63 4.29 -5.25
N LEU A 69 5.34 3.95 -5.38
CA LEU A 69 4.41 4.63 -6.27
C LEU A 69 4.16 6.08 -5.81
N SER A 70 3.92 6.29 -4.52
CA SER A 70 3.76 7.62 -3.91
C SER A 70 4.97 8.53 -4.17
N LEU A 71 6.18 8.03 -3.95
CA LEU A 71 7.42 8.78 -4.21
C LEU A 71 7.67 9.02 -5.71
N ARG A 72 7.21 8.11 -6.58
CA ARG A 72 7.32 8.27 -8.03
C ARG A 72 6.53 9.46 -8.56
N HIS A 73 5.41 9.83 -7.93
CA HIS A 73 4.71 11.10 -8.24
C HIS A 73 5.61 12.32 -8.08
N TYR A 74 6.57 12.27 -7.17
CA TYR A 74 7.53 13.34 -6.89
C TYR A 74 8.84 13.14 -7.68
N GLY A 75 8.81 12.28 -8.70
CA GLY A 75 9.95 11.99 -9.57
C GLY A 75 11.10 11.29 -8.86
N ILE A 76 10.87 10.67 -7.71
CA ILE A 76 11.89 9.92 -6.96
C ILE A 76 11.90 8.47 -7.45
N SER A 77 13.06 7.96 -7.82
CA SER A 77 13.25 6.55 -8.17
C SER A 77 13.86 5.79 -6.99
N VAL A 78 13.03 5.18 -6.14
CA VAL A 78 13.52 4.34 -5.03
C VAL A 78 14.39 3.20 -5.59
N LYS A 79 15.58 2.99 -5.03
CA LYS A 79 16.56 1.97 -5.44
C LYS A 79 17.16 1.25 -4.24
N GLY A 80 17.85 0.15 -4.50
CA GLY A 80 18.58 -0.63 -3.50
C GLY A 80 17.82 -1.86 -3.07
N LYS A 81 18.32 -2.53 -2.03
CA LYS A 81 17.63 -3.67 -1.45
C LYS A 81 16.37 -3.20 -0.73
N LEU A 82 15.28 -3.94 -0.92
CA LEU A 82 14.04 -3.74 -0.17
C LEU A 82 13.90 -4.84 0.87
N PHE A 83 13.45 -4.46 2.06
CA PHE A 83 12.93 -5.38 3.06
C PHE A 83 11.48 -5.00 3.34
N ASP A 84 10.56 -5.73 2.74
CA ASP A 84 9.12 -5.56 2.98
C ASP A 84 8.65 -6.54 4.06
N THR A 85 8.24 -6.03 5.22
CA THR A 85 7.79 -6.86 6.35
C THR A 85 6.52 -7.64 6.04
N MET A 86 5.65 -7.13 5.16
CA MET A 86 4.45 -7.84 4.73
C MET A 86 4.84 -9.11 3.97
N ILE A 87 5.79 -8.98 3.04
CA ILE A 87 6.26 -10.09 2.21
C ILE A 87 7.07 -11.10 3.03
N ALA A 88 7.95 -10.61 3.92
CA ALA A 88 8.71 -11.48 4.81
C ALA A 88 7.77 -12.34 5.67
N HIS A 89 6.75 -11.73 6.26
CA HIS A 89 5.75 -12.45 7.06
C HIS A 89 4.88 -13.39 6.21
N TYR A 90 4.54 -13.00 4.97
CA TYR A 90 3.83 -13.86 4.03
C TYR A 90 4.58 -15.15 3.72
N LEU A 91 5.88 -15.06 3.44
CA LEU A 91 6.71 -16.24 3.17
C LEU A 91 6.77 -17.19 4.37
N LEU A 92 6.81 -16.65 5.58
CA LEU A 92 6.89 -17.44 6.81
C LEU A 92 5.54 -18.08 7.17
N ASN A 93 4.43 -17.35 7.02
CA ASN A 93 3.12 -17.75 7.54
C ASN A 93 1.96 -17.40 6.58
N PRO A 94 1.88 -17.98 5.36
CA PRO A 94 1.02 -17.52 4.27
C PRO A 94 -0.49 -17.53 4.56
N GLU A 95 -0.93 -18.27 5.59
CA GLU A 95 -2.34 -18.40 5.99
C GLU A 95 -2.79 -17.29 6.97
N LEU A 96 -1.85 -16.49 7.50
CA LEU A 96 -2.14 -15.45 8.49
C LEU A 96 -2.46 -14.10 7.84
N ARG A 97 -2.88 -13.13 8.66
CA ARG A 97 -2.98 -11.74 8.19
C ARG A 97 -1.59 -11.11 8.19
N HIS A 98 -1.26 -10.32 7.18
CA HIS A 98 0.07 -9.72 7.04
C HIS A 98 0.11 -8.20 7.23
N GLY A 99 -0.96 -7.62 7.79
CA GLY A 99 -0.99 -6.20 8.14
C GLY A 99 -0.13 -5.90 9.37
N MET A 100 0.48 -4.71 9.41
CA MET A 100 1.38 -4.30 10.49
C MET A 100 0.72 -4.36 11.87
N ASP A 101 -0.50 -3.86 12.02
CA ASP A 101 -1.25 -3.92 13.29
C ASP A 101 -1.34 -5.34 13.87
N TYR A 102 -1.72 -6.31 13.01
CA TYR A 102 -1.81 -7.70 13.41
C TYR A 102 -0.45 -8.27 13.81
N MET A 103 0.59 -7.94 13.06
CA MET A 103 1.95 -8.40 13.35
C MET A 103 2.48 -7.78 14.65
N ALA A 104 2.26 -6.48 14.87
CA ALA A 104 2.65 -5.80 16.09
C ALA A 104 1.98 -6.42 17.33
N GLU A 105 0.68 -6.70 17.26
CA GLU A 105 -0.04 -7.34 18.37
C GLU A 105 0.44 -8.77 18.60
N THR A 106 0.63 -9.54 17.52
CA THR A 106 0.97 -10.97 17.60
C THR A 106 2.41 -11.18 18.06
N TYR A 107 3.37 -10.45 17.50
CA TYR A 107 4.79 -10.68 17.68
C TYR A 107 5.42 -9.77 18.71
N LEU A 108 5.03 -8.49 18.75
CA LEU A 108 5.58 -7.50 19.67
C LEU A 108 4.73 -7.31 20.93
N LYS A 109 3.54 -7.94 20.99
CA LYS A 109 2.55 -7.73 22.07
C LYS A 109 2.22 -6.25 22.27
N TYR A 110 2.21 -5.52 21.16
CA TYR A 110 2.02 -4.08 21.11
C TYR A 110 0.76 -3.75 20.29
N LYS A 111 -0.09 -2.88 20.83
CA LYS A 111 -1.27 -2.40 20.13
C LYS A 111 -0.94 -1.05 19.50
N THR A 112 -0.95 -1.00 18.16
CA THR A 112 -0.71 0.20 17.37
C THR A 112 -1.89 1.16 17.42
N ILE A 113 -1.63 2.41 17.06
CA ILE A 113 -2.62 3.44 16.77
C ILE A 113 -3.26 3.09 15.44
N HIS A 114 -4.56 2.82 15.42
CA HIS A 114 -5.22 2.49 14.16
C HIS A 114 -5.54 3.75 13.34
N ILE A 115 -5.34 3.69 12.02
CA ILE A 115 -5.65 4.79 11.10
C ILE A 115 -7.09 5.32 11.25
N GLU A 116 -8.06 4.44 11.55
CA GLU A 116 -9.46 4.82 11.74
C GLU A 116 -9.69 5.71 12.98
N GLU A 117 -8.78 5.68 13.96
CA GLU A 117 -8.81 6.59 15.11
C GLU A 117 -8.48 8.03 14.70
N LEU A 118 -7.71 8.21 13.61
CA LEU A 118 -7.30 9.51 13.08
C LEU A 118 -8.31 10.05 12.07
N ILE A 119 -8.64 9.25 11.06
CA ILE A 119 -9.43 9.70 9.90
C ILE A 119 -10.87 9.19 9.89
N GLY A 120 -11.26 8.40 10.88
CA GLY A 120 -12.58 7.77 10.97
C GLY A 120 -12.68 6.46 10.20
N PRO A 121 -13.86 5.81 10.24
CA PRO A 121 -14.05 4.50 9.63
C PRO A 121 -13.95 4.56 8.10
N LYS A 122 -13.51 3.46 7.48
CA LYS A 122 -13.44 3.35 6.02
C LYS A 122 -14.79 3.63 5.36
N GLY A 123 -14.80 4.50 4.36
CA GLY A 123 -15.99 4.81 3.57
C GLY A 123 -15.96 6.22 2.97
N LYS A 124 -17.06 6.61 2.32
CA LYS A 124 -17.17 7.88 1.59
C LYS A 124 -16.93 9.14 2.44
N ASN A 125 -17.06 9.04 3.75
CA ASN A 125 -16.92 10.16 4.69
C ASN A 125 -15.63 10.09 5.52
N GLN A 126 -14.71 9.19 5.19
CA GLN A 126 -13.41 9.13 5.84
C GLN A 126 -12.63 10.41 5.52
N LYS A 127 -11.98 10.98 6.54
CA LYS A 127 -11.19 12.22 6.39
C LYS A 127 -9.87 11.93 5.67
N SER A 128 -9.21 12.97 5.17
CA SER A 128 -7.84 12.83 4.69
C SER A 128 -6.86 12.91 5.86
N MET A 129 -5.72 12.24 5.77
CA MET A 129 -4.62 12.40 6.74
C MET A 129 -4.15 13.86 6.84
N ARG A 130 -4.32 14.63 5.75
CA ARG A 130 -4.04 16.06 5.70
C ARG A 130 -4.93 16.91 6.61
N ASP A 131 -6.12 16.42 6.96
CA ASP A 131 -7.07 17.13 7.83
C ASP A 131 -6.83 16.86 9.33
N VAL A 132 -5.86 16.00 9.66
CA VAL A 132 -5.53 15.59 11.03
C VAL A 132 -4.46 16.53 11.61
N ASP A 133 -4.50 16.73 12.93
CA ASP A 133 -3.47 17.53 13.61
C ASP A 133 -2.08 16.94 13.39
N LYS A 134 -1.11 17.80 13.08
CA LYS A 134 0.25 17.38 12.70
C LYS A 134 0.96 16.58 13.79
N GLN A 135 0.69 16.86 15.06
CA GLN A 135 1.30 16.10 16.16
C GLN A 135 0.71 14.69 16.22
N VAL A 136 -0.59 14.55 15.98
CA VAL A 136 -1.24 13.23 15.94
C VAL A 136 -0.74 12.40 14.75
N VAL A 137 -0.60 13.01 13.57
CA VAL A 137 0.00 12.32 12.41
C VAL A 137 1.46 11.96 12.68
N CYS A 138 2.22 12.83 13.35
CA CYS A 138 3.59 12.54 13.75
C CYS A 138 3.68 11.30 14.64
N ASP A 139 2.83 11.20 15.66
CA ASP A 139 2.84 10.06 16.58
C ASP A 139 2.49 8.74 15.87
N TYR A 140 1.47 8.76 15.00
CA TYR A 140 1.08 7.62 14.15
C TYR A 140 2.20 7.21 13.18
N ALA A 141 2.67 8.13 12.34
CA ALA A 141 3.63 7.82 11.29
C ALA A 141 5.01 7.40 11.84
N ALA A 142 5.42 7.98 12.98
CA ALA A 142 6.64 7.59 13.67
C ALA A 142 6.51 6.20 14.30
N GLU A 143 5.34 5.85 14.85
CA GLU A 143 5.05 4.51 15.34
C GLU A 143 5.14 3.47 14.20
N ASP A 144 4.51 3.73 13.05
CA ASP A 144 4.52 2.83 11.89
C ASP A 144 5.97 2.51 11.45
N ALA A 145 6.84 3.52 11.38
CA ALA A 145 8.24 3.32 11.04
C ALA A 145 9.03 2.54 12.11
N ASP A 146 8.82 2.82 13.40
CA ASP A 146 9.51 2.12 14.50
C ASP A 146 9.06 0.65 14.63
N ILE A 147 7.76 0.42 14.61
CA ILE A 147 7.17 -0.92 14.68
C ILE A 147 7.61 -1.75 13.48
N THR A 148 7.61 -1.19 12.28
CA THR A 148 8.10 -1.87 11.08
C THR A 148 9.59 -2.23 11.20
N LEU A 149 10.43 -1.36 11.76
CA LEU A 149 11.83 -1.67 12.00
C LEU A 149 12.01 -2.83 13.00
N LYS A 150 11.24 -2.83 14.10
CA LYS A 150 11.23 -3.93 15.09
C LYS A 150 10.78 -5.25 14.48
N LEU A 151 9.72 -5.23 13.67
CA LEU A 151 9.24 -6.40 12.93
C LEU A 151 10.30 -6.90 11.96
N LYS A 152 10.98 -6.02 11.22
CA LYS A 152 12.07 -6.39 10.32
C LYS A 152 13.17 -7.18 11.03
N ASN A 153 13.62 -6.69 12.19
CA ASN A 153 14.72 -7.33 12.92
C ASN A 153 14.38 -8.77 13.35
N MET A 154 13.11 -9.02 13.70
CA MET A 154 12.62 -10.36 14.02
C MET A 154 12.45 -11.22 12.77
N LEU A 155 11.70 -10.72 11.78
CA LEU A 155 11.32 -11.48 10.59
C LEU A 155 12.55 -11.83 9.74
N GLU A 156 13.56 -10.96 9.67
CA GLU A 156 14.80 -11.24 8.95
C GLU A 156 15.54 -12.45 9.55
N GLU A 157 15.56 -12.57 10.87
CA GLU A 157 16.18 -13.70 11.54
C GLU A 157 15.37 -15.00 11.28
N GLU A 158 14.05 -14.93 11.30
CA GLU A 158 13.19 -16.09 10.96
C GLU A 158 13.35 -16.52 9.49
N ILE A 159 13.45 -15.57 8.55
CA ILE A 159 13.73 -15.85 7.13
C ILE A 159 15.02 -16.65 6.99
N ARG A 160 16.09 -16.25 7.69
CA ARG A 160 17.37 -16.97 7.70
C ARG A 160 17.26 -18.37 8.29
N GLN A 161 16.59 -18.50 9.44
CA GLN A 161 16.41 -19.78 10.11
C GLN A 161 15.63 -20.80 9.28
N ASN A 162 14.68 -20.32 8.46
CA ASN A 162 13.89 -21.15 7.55
C ASN A 162 14.53 -21.34 6.16
N ASN A 163 15.73 -20.79 5.92
CA ASN A 163 16.44 -20.82 4.63
C ASN A 163 15.65 -20.17 3.48
N PHE A 164 14.89 -19.11 3.78
CA PHE A 164 14.12 -18.36 2.79
C PHE A 164 14.88 -17.17 2.21
N ASP A 165 16.15 -16.95 2.56
CA ASP A 165 16.94 -15.79 2.09
C ASP A 165 16.90 -15.62 0.57
N TYR A 166 17.14 -16.69 -0.19
CA TYR A 166 17.15 -16.61 -1.65
C TYR A 166 15.77 -16.24 -2.19
N LEU A 167 14.72 -16.90 -1.69
CA LEU A 167 13.35 -16.63 -2.13
C LEU A 167 12.96 -15.19 -1.81
N PHE A 168 13.26 -14.71 -0.60
CA PHE A 168 12.95 -13.36 -0.18
C PHE A 168 13.75 -12.30 -0.95
N TYR A 169 15.09 -12.39 -0.94
CA TYR A 169 15.96 -11.32 -1.46
C TYR A 169 16.13 -11.35 -2.98
N GLU A 170 16.08 -12.51 -3.62
CA GLU A 170 16.37 -12.64 -5.05
C GLU A 170 15.11 -12.80 -5.92
N VAL A 171 13.95 -13.11 -5.31
CA VAL A 171 12.69 -13.31 -6.04
C VAL A 171 11.64 -12.31 -5.60
N GLU A 172 11.20 -12.37 -4.33
CA GLU A 172 10.03 -11.61 -3.88
C GLU A 172 10.31 -10.10 -3.71
N SER A 173 11.42 -9.74 -3.08
CA SER A 173 11.79 -8.34 -2.85
C SER A 173 12.02 -7.57 -4.17
N PRO A 174 12.76 -8.10 -5.17
CA PRO A 174 12.90 -7.45 -6.48
C PRO A 174 11.58 -7.35 -7.25
N LEU A 175 10.65 -8.28 -7.06
CA LEU A 175 9.34 -8.29 -7.73
C LEU A 175 8.51 -7.06 -7.36
N VAL A 176 8.70 -6.48 -6.16
CA VAL A 176 8.05 -5.23 -5.74
C VAL A 176 8.26 -4.10 -6.74
N TYR A 177 9.48 -3.94 -7.27
CA TYR A 177 9.76 -2.91 -8.28
C TYR A 177 9.01 -3.16 -9.59
N VAL A 178 8.95 -4.43 -10.03
CA VAL A 178 8.25 -4.82 -11.25
C VAL A 178 6.75 -4.58 -11.11
N LEU A 179 6.16 -4.94 -9.96
CA LEU A 179 4.74 -4.71 -9.68
C LEU A 179 4.42 -3.21 -9.65
N ALA A 180 5.28 -2.39 -9.03
CA ALA A 180 5.15 -0.94 -9.07
C ALA A 180 5.23 -0.39 -10.51
N ASP A 181 6.12 -0.92 -11.36
CA ASP A 181 6.22 -0.52 -12.77
C ASP A 181 4.97 -0.90 -13.57
N MET A 182 4.45 -2.11 -13.37
CA MET A 182 3.24 -2.58 -14.02
C MET A 182 2.03 -1.73 -13.62
N GLU A 183 1.86 -1.47 -12.32
CA GLU A 183 0.76 -0.67 -11.80
C GLU A 183 0.82 0.79 -12.26
N TRP A 184 2.02 1.38 -12.24
CA TRP A 184 2.25 2.73 -12.78
C TRP A 184 1.94 2.84 -14.28
N THR A 185 2.26 1.79 -15.04
CA THR A 185 2.02 1.76 -16.49
C THR A 185 0.52 1.65 -16.81
N GLY A 186 -0.20 0.85 -16.04
CA GLY A 186 -1.62 0.56 -16.24
C GLY A 186 -1.89 -0.22 -17.54
N VAL A 187 -3.18 -0.32 -17.88
CA VAL A 187 -3.66 -0.94 -19.12
C VAL A 187 -4.57 0.02 -19.86
N ARG A 188 -4.37 0.17 -21.16
CA ARG A 188 -5.23 0.99 -22.00
C ARG A 188 -6.51 0.21 -22.33
N LEU A 189 -7.66 0.83 -22.08
CA LEU A 189 -8.97 0.28 -22.41
C LEU A 189 -9.58 0.97 -23.62
N ASP A 190 -10.30 0.20 -24.44
CA ASP A 190 -11.18 0.71 -25.49
C ASP A 190 -12.59 0.84 -24.91
N LEU A 191 -12.98 2.07 -24.59
CA LEU A 191 -14.25 2.33 -23.90
C LEU A 191 -15.46 2.18 -24.83
N ASP A 192 -15.29 2.39 -26.13
CA ASP A 192 -16.38 2.27 -27.10
C ASP A 192 -16.70 0.79 -27.32
N ALA A 193 -15.67 -0.06 -27.46
CA ALA A 193 -15.85 -1.52 -27.54
C ALA A 193 -16.49 -2.09 -26.26
N LEU A 194 -16.09 -1.61 -25.08
CA LEU A 194 -16.70 -2.01 -23.81
C LEU A 194 -18.17 -1.57 -23.71
N ALA A 195 -18.50 -0.38 -24.18
CA ALA A 195 -19.88 0.11 -24.22
C ALA A 195 -20.74 -0.74 -25.17
N GLN A 196 -20.23 -1.06 -26.36
CA GLN A 196 -20.93 -1.93 -27.30
C GLN A 196 -21.19 -3.32 -26.70
N LEU A 197 -20.17 -3.93 -26.06
CA LEU A 197 -20.32 -5.22 -25.41
C LEU A 197 -21.38 -5.18 -24.30
N SER A 198 -21.45 -4.07 -23.55
CA SER A 198 -22.48 -3.87 -22.52
C SER A 198 -23.89 -3.85 -23.11
N GLU A 199 -24.09 -3.22 -24.27
CA GLU A 199 -25.38 -3.22 -24.98
C GLU A 199 -25.76 -4.62 -25.48
N GLU A 200 -24.81 -5.33 -26.10
CA GLU A 200 -24.99 -6.70 -26.60
C GLU A 200 -25.40 -7.65 -25.47
N PHE A 201 -24.66 -7.68 -24.37
CA PHE A 201 -25.00 -8.53 -23.21
C PHE A 201 -26.30 -8.12 -22.54
N THR A 202 -26.67 -6.84 -22.55
CA THR A 202 -27.98 -6.42 -22.03
C THR A 202 -29.13 -6.96 -22.88
N ALA A 203 -28.98 -6.95 -24.20
CA ALA A 203 -29.97 -7.51 -25.11
C ALA A 203 -30.07 -9.04 -24.98
N GLU A 204 -28.93 -9.74 -24.87
CA GLU A 204 -28.92 -11.19 -24.64
C GLU A 204 -29.57 -11.58 -23.30
N LEU A 205 -29.29 -10.83 -22.22
CA LEU A 205 -29.93 -11.06 -20.92
C LEU A 205 -31.45 -10.93 -21.00
N GLN A 206 -31.96 -9.90 -21.68
CA GLN A 206 -33.40 -9.71 -21.88
C GLN A 206 -34.03 -10.85 -22.68
N GLN A 207 -33.33 -11.35 -23.71
CA GLN A 207 -33.80 -12.48 -24.49
C GLN A 207 -33.87 -13.76 -23.63
N VAL A 208 -32.82 -14.05 -22.89
CA VAL A 208 -32.75 -15.24 -22.01
C VAL A 208 -33.81 -15.16 -20.91
N GLU A 209 -34.02 -13.99 -20.30
CA GLU A 209 -35.08 -13.78 -19.32
C GLU A 209 -36.47 -14.06 -19.91
N ALA A 210 -36.75 -13.57 -21.13
CA ALA A 210 -37.99 -13.85 -21.82
C ALA A 210 -38.18 -15.34 -22.13
N GLU A 211 -37.11 -16.03 -22.55
CA GLU A 211 -37.14 -17.48 -22.79
C GLU A 211 -37.43 -18.27 -21.51
N ILE A 212 -36.84 -17.88 -20.38
CA ILE A 212 -37.08 -18.50 -19.05
C ILE A 212 -38.54 -18.33 -18.64
N ILE A 213 -39.08 -17.11 -18.71
CA ILE A 213 -40.47 -16.81 -18.36
C ILE A 213 -41.42 -17.59 -19.26
N ALA A 214 -41.14 -17.67 -20.56
CA ALA A 214 -41.94 -18.43 -21.52
C ALA A 214 -41.94 -19.94 -21.21
N MET A 215 -40.80 -20.50 -20.79
CA MET A 215 -40.69 -21.91 -20.40
C MET A 215 -41.38 -22.22 -19.06
N ALA A 216 -41.35 -21.29 -18.11
CA ALA A 216 -42.02 -21.43 -16.82
C ALA A 216 -43.55 -21.28 -16.93
N GLY A 217 -44.03 -20.49 -17.89
CA GLY A 217 -45.46 -20.24 -18.11
C GLY A 217 -46.06 -19.20 -17.15
N GLU A 218 -45.24 -18.54 -16.34
CA GLU A 218 -45.63 -17.45 -15.44
C GLU A 218 -44.50 -16.41 -15.33
N GLU A 219 -44.86 -15.16 -15.08
CA GLU A 219 -43.88 -14.11 -14.80
C GLU A 219 -43.37 -14.22 -13.36
N PHE A 220 -42.05 -14.25 -13.22
CA PHE A 220 -41.36 -14.19 -11.93
C PHE A 220 -40.03 -13.46 -12.10
N ASN A 221 -39.44 -13.03 -10.99
CA ASN A 221 -38.12 -12.41 -11.01
C ASN A 221 -37.06 -13.51 -11.17
N VAL A 222 -36.36 -13.54 -12.30
CA VAL A 222 -35.32 -14.55 -12.57
C VAL A 222 -34.11 -14.43 -11.61
N ASN A 223 -33.96 -13.29 -10.93
CA ASN A 223 -32.90 -13.06 -9.94
C ASN A 223 -33.27 -13.43 -8.49
N SER A 224 -34.45 -14.04 -8.24
CA SER A 224 -34.89 -14.41 -6.89
C SER A 224 -34.32 -15.73 -6.39
#